data_AF-A0A127SPS8-F1
#
_entry.id   AF-A0A127SPS8-F1
#
_cell.length_a   1.000
_cell.length_b   1.000
_cell.length_c   1.000
_cell.angle_alpha   90.00
_cell.angle_beta   90.00
_cell.angle_gamma   90.00
#
_symmetry.space_group_name_H-M   'P 1'
#
loop_
_entity.id
_entity.type
_entity.pdbx_description
1 polymer ?
#
loop_
_entity_poly.entity_id
_entity_poly.type
_entity_poly.pdbx_seq_one_letter_code
_entity_poly.pdbx_strand_id
1 'polypeptide(L)'
;METLMENYRNYPALASASSQYQANVPQYFLNIDRDKVQLMGIQLNSVFTALGYYMGEAYVNDYVQFGRIYQVKLGAGDRAQRIIDDVLKLGVPNASGEMVPFSSFTQIDEQLGMDQINRYNMYSTASVTCNAAPGSSSGEAIKQAENLIKTQLAGKWKV
;
A
#
# COMPACT_ATOMS: atom_id res chain seq x y z
N MET A 1 18.00 -2.63 -3.69
CA MET A 1 17.63 -4.04 -3.38
C MET A 1 18.11 -4.99 -4.44
N GLU A 2 17.79 -4.73 -5.70
CA GLU A 2 18.25 -5.53 -6.85
C GLU A 2 19.76 -5.77 -6.85
N THR A 3 20.57 -4.72 -6.65
CA THR A 3 22.03 -4.82 -6.55
C THR A 3 22.52 -5.77 -5.45
N LEU A 4 21.82 -5.87 -4.31
CA LEU A 4 22.18 -6.80 -3.24
C LEU A 4 21.84 -8.25 -3.64
N MET A 5 20.70 -8.45 -4.30
CA MET A 5 20.24 -9.76 -4.77
C MET A 5 21.05 -10.28 -5.95
N GLU A 6 21.66 -9.40 -6.73
CA GLU A 6 22.56 -9.80 -7.82
C GLU A 6 23.94 -10.21 -7.26
N ASN A 7 24.45 -9.43 -6.31
CA ASN A 7 25.83 -9.59 -5.84
C ASN A 7 26.01 -10.57 -4.66
N TYR A 8 24.94 -11.07 -4.01
CA TYR A 8 25.11 -12.03 -2.90
C TYR A 8 25.86 -13.29 -3.32
N ARG A 9 25.78 -13.69 -4.60
CA ARG A 9 26.45 -14.88 -5.14
C ARG A 9 27.98 -14.81 -5.06
N ASN A 10 28.53 -13.60 -4.94
CA ASN A 10 29.98 -13.40 -4.77
C ASN A 10 30.45 -13.74 -3.34
N TYR A 11 29.53 -14.08 -2.43
CA TYR A 11 29.79 -14.37 -1.02
C TYR A 11 29.42 -15.84 -0.71
N PRO A 12 30.40 -16.76 -0.63
CA PRO A 12 30.14 -18.20 -0.57
C PRO A 12 29.46 -18.65 0.72
N ALA A 13 29.49 -17.86 1.80
CA ALA A 13 28.79 -18.17 3.04
C ALA A 13 27.30 -17.81 3.00
N LEU A 14 26.80 -17.21 1.90
CA LEU A 14 25.40 -16.86 1.71
C LEU A 14 24.75 -17.82 0.70
N ALA A 15 23.76 -18.61 1.14
CA ALA A 15 22.98 -19.47 0.26
C ALA A 15 21.94 -18.68 -0.54
N SER A 16 21.30 -17.70 0.10
CA SER A 16 20.28 -16.86 -0.53
C SER A 16 20.13 -15.55 0.21
N ALA A 17 19.68 -14.53 -0.52
CA ALA A 17 19.21 -13.26 0.02
C ALA A 17 17.81 -12.99 -0.53
N SER A 18 16.91 -12.48 0.30
CA SER A 18 15.55 -12.09 -0.07
C SER A 18 15.10 -10.84 0.68
N SER A 19 14.11 -10.14 0.14
CA SER A 19 13.57 -8.92 0.74
C SER A 19 12.10 -8.77 0.38
N GLN A 20 11.33 -8.28 1.34
CA GLN A 20 9.93 -7.88 1.15
C GLN A 20 9.79 -6.40 0.75
N TYR A 21 10.91 -5.69 0.58
CA TYR A 21 10.87 -4.29 0.18
C TYR A 21 10.44 -4.17 -1.29
N GLN A 22 9.29 -3.53 -1.51
CA GLN A 22 8.81 -3.22 -2.85
C GLN A 22 8.39 -1.75 -2.95
N ALA A 23 9.06 -1.01 -3.83
CA ALA A 23 8.84 0.43 -4.03
C ALA A 23 8.15 0.76 -5.37
N ASN A 24 7.92 -0.23 -6.22
CA ASN A 24 7.34 -0.07 -7.54
C ASN A 24 5.96 -0.76 -7.62
N VAL A 25 5.12 -0.59 -6.60
CA VAL A 25 3.76 -1.12 -6.62
C VAL A 25 2.85 -0.10 -7.32
N PRO A 26 2.11 -0.51 -8.36
CA PRO A 26 1.11 0.36 -9.00
C PRO A 26 0.04 0.79 -8.01
N GLN A 27 -0.19 2.10 -7.91
CA GLN A 27 -1.19 2.73 -7.05
C GLN A 27 -1.94 3.78 -7.87
N TYR A 28 -3.24 3.92 -7.64
CA TYR A 28 -4.05 4.99 -8.22
C TYR A 28 -4.19 6.12 -7.20
N PHE A 29 -3.87 7.34 -7.61
CA PHE A 29 -4.07 8.55 -6.84
C PHE A 29 -5.33 9.27 -7.33
N LEU A 30 -6.30 9.44 -6.44
CA LEU A 30 -7.52 10.20 -6.72
C LEU A 30 -7.29 11.67 -6.39
N ASN A 31 -7.05 12.47 -7.43
CA ASN A 31 -6.88 13.91 -7.31
C ASN A 31 -8.25 14.60 -7.24
N ILE A 32 -8.70 14.87 -6.01
CA ILE A 32 -10.00 15.51 -5.72
C ILE A 32 -9.81 17.03 -5.67
N ASP A 33 -10.47 17.73 -6.58
CA ASP A 33 -10.50 19.19 -6.65
C ASP A 33 -11.48 19.73 -5.59
N ARG A 34 -10.93 20.17 -4.46
CA ARG A 34 -11.69 20.66 -3.32
C ARG A 34 -12.47 21.93 -3.63
N ASP A 35 -11.94 22.78 -4.52
CA ASP A 35 -12.58 24.03 -4.91
C ASP A 35 -13.82 23.74 -5.75
N LYS A 36 -13.75 22.79 -6.69
CA LYS A 36 -14.92 22.31 -7.45
C LYS A 36 -15.96 21.65 -6.56
N VAL A 37 -15.55 20.80 -5.61
CA VAL A 37 -16.45 20.16 -4.64
C VAL A 37 -17.26 21.22 -3.88
N GLN A 38 -16.59 22.26 -3.39
CA GLN A 38 -17.24 23.35 -2.67
C GLN A 38 -18.15 24.20 -3.58
N LEU A 39 -17.71 24.51 -4.81
CA LEU A 39 -18.49 25.25 -5.79
C LEU A 39 -19.78 24.52 -6.18
N MET A 40 -19.72 23.19 -6.26
CA MET A 40 -20.88 22.32 -6.55
C MET A 40 -21.80 22.11 -5.35
N GLY A 41 -21.50 22.72 -4.19
CA GLY A 41 -22.30 22.59 -2.98
C GLY A 41 -22.24 21.20 -2.35
N ILE A 42 -21.16 20.44 -2.60
CA ILE A 42 -20.96 19.10 -2.06
C ILE A 42 -20.20 19.21 -0.74
N GLN A 43 -20.64 18.49 0.29
CA GLN A 43 -19.86 18.37 1.52
C GLN A 43 -18.67 17.44 1.30
N LEU A 44 -17.47 17.92 1.62
CA LEU A 44 -16.24 17.15 1.42
C LEU A 44 -16.25 15.80 2.17
N ASN A 45 -16.88 15.76 3.36
CA ASN A 45 -17.06 14.51 4.11
C ASN A 45 -17.87 13.48 3.33
N SER A 46 -18.93 13.88 2.62
CA SER A 46 -19.77 12.99 1.82
C SER A 46 -18.99 12.33 0.68
N VAL A 47 -18.00 13.02 0.12
CA VAL A 47 -17.08 12.47 -0.90
C VAL A 47 -16.25 11.32 -0.31
N PHE A 48 -15.62 11.54 0.85
CA PHE A 48 -14.82 10.49 1.50
C PHE A 48 -15.66 9.33 2.02
N THR A 49 -16.87 9.59 2.52
CA THR A 49 -17.82 8.54 2.91
C THR A 49 -18.21 7.66 1.72
N ALA A 50 -18.54 8.26 0.57
CA ALA A 50 -18.87 7.52 -0.64
C ALA A 50 -17.69 6.67 -1.15
N LEU A 51 -16.47 7.22 -1.12
CA LEU A 51 -15.26 6.45 -1.44
C LEU A 51 -15.03 5.30 -0.47
N GLY A 52 -15.22 5.52 0.84
CA GLY A 52 -15.08 4.49 1.86
C GLY A 52 -16.06 3.32 1.67
N TYR A 53 -17.31 3.61 1.32
CA TYR A 53 -18.33 2.60 1.01
C TYR A 53 -18.05 1.83 -0.27
N TYR A 54 -17.39 2.49 -1.23
CA TYR A 54 -17.08 1.88 -2.50
C TYR A 54 -15.81 1.02 -2.45
N MET A 55 -14.74 1.53 -1.84
CA MET A 55 -13.43 0.84 -1.79
C MET A 55 -13.35 -0.21 -0.66
N GLY A 56 -14.28 -0.19 0.30
CA GLY A 56 -14.23 -1.07 1.45
C GLY A 56 -15.60 -1.58 1.90
N GLU A 57 -15.56 -2.45 2.89
CA GLU A 57 -16.74 -2.85 3.64
C GLU A 57 -16.93 -1.87 4.80
N ALA A 58 -17.98 -1.06 4.75
CA ALA A 58 -18.37 -0.21 5.85
C ALA A 58 -19.21 -0.98 6.87
N TYR A 59 -18.74 -1.02 8.10
CA TYR A 59 -19.51 -1.50 9.23
C TYR A 59 -20.75 -0.63 9.43
N VAL A 60 -21.91 -1.28 9.58
CA VAL A 60 -23.19 -0.62 9.85
C VAL A 60 -23.61 -0.87 11.28
N ASN A 61 -23.73 -2.15 11.65
CA ASN A 61 -24.22 -2.58 12.95
C ASN A 61 -23.89 -4.06 13.22
N ASP A 62 -24.16 -4.49 14.45
CA ASP A 62 -24.06 -5.88 14.88
C ASP A 62 -25.45 -6.50 15.02
N TYR A 63 -25.57 -7.81 14.74
CA TYR A 63 -26.77 -8.58 15.05
C TYR A 63 -26.42 -9.93 15.69
N VAL A 64 -27.32 -10.45 16.51
CA VAL A 64 -27.13 -11.74 17.21
C VAL A 64 -27.83 -12.84 16.44
N GLN A 65 -27.09 -13.90 16.12
CA GLN A 65 -27.64 -15.12 15.54
C GLN A 65 -26.94 -16.33 16.17
N PHE A 66 -27.69 -17.38 16.51
CA PHE A 66 -27.12 -18.60 17.13
C PHE A 66 -26.23 -18.36 18.37
N GLY A 67 -26.56 -17.33 19.17
CA GLY A 67 -25.76 -16.96 20.36
C GLY A 67 -24.39 -16.33 20.05
N ARG A 68 -24.13 -15.96 18.80
CA ARG A 68 -22.93 -15.22 18.37
C ARG A 68 -23.32 -13.84 17.84
N ILE A 69 -22.43 -12.88 18.04
CA ILE A 69 -22.55 -11.53 17.48
C ILE A 69 -21.89 -11.53 16.10
N TYR A 70 -22.63 -11.10 15.08
CA TYR A 70 -22.16 -10.96 13.69
C TYR A 70 -22.17 -9.49 13.28
N GLN A 71 -21.08 -9.06 12.64
CA GLN A 71 -20.97 -7.72 12.06
C GLN A 71 -21.67 -7.66 10.71
N VAL A 72 -22.58 -6.70 10.54
CA VAL A 72 -23.15 -6.33 9.26
C VAL A 72 -22.26 -5.28 8.63
N LYS A 73 -21.77 -5.58 7.42
CA LYS A 73 -21.01 -4.64 6.62
C LYS A 73 -21.65 -4.43 5.25
N LEU A 74 -21.60 -3.21 4.76
CA LEU A 74 -22.03 -2.83 3.42
C LEU A 74 -20.78 -2.55 2.58
N GLY A 75 -20.69 -3.15 1.41
CA GLY A 75 -19.63 -2.87 0.44
C GLY A 75 -20.19 -2.83 -0.97
N ALA A 76 -19.44 -2.26 -1.90
CA ALA A 76 -19.73 -2.40 -3.31
C ALA A 76 -19.52 -3.86 -3.76
N GLY A 77 -20.39 -4.40 -4.62
CA GLY A 77 -20.28 -5.78 -5.09
C GLY A 77 -18.98 -6.03 -5.88
N ASP A 78 -18.49 -7.27 -5.88
CA ASP A 78 -17.17 -7.72 -6.39
C ASP A 78 -16.74 -7.22 -7.77
N ARG A 79 -17.67 -6.79 -8.64
CA ARG A 79 -17.35 -6.27 -9.99
C ARG A 79 -17.04 -4.78 -9.97
N ALA A 80 -17.69 -4.02 -9.10
CA ALA A 80 -17.54 -2.57 -9.04
C ALA A 80 -16.12 -2.16 -8.63
N GLN A 81 -15.42 -2.98 -7.84
CA GLN A 81 -14.06 -2.68 -7.36
C GLN A 81 -12.94 -3.12 -8.33
N ARG A 82 -13.27 -3.76 -9.48
CA ARG A 82 -12.26 -4.30 -10.41
C ARG A 82 -11.73 -3.29 -11.40
N ILE A 83 -12.50 -2.25 -11.71
CA ILE A 83 -12.17 -1.24 -12.71
C ILE A 83 -12.09 0.10 -12.01
N ILE A 84 -10.91 0.72 -12.00
CA ILE A 84 -10.70 2.00 -11.30
C ILE A 84 -11.62 3.11 -11.84
N ASP A 85 -11.93 3.08 -13.14
CA ASP A 85 -12.82 4.04 -13.80
C ASP A 85 -14.26 4.02 -13.27
N ASP A 86 -14.70 2.93 -12.63
CA ASP A 86 -16.03 2.85 -12.04
C ASP A 86 -16.17 3.82 -10.83
N VAL A 87 -15.06 4.23 -10.20
CA VAL A 87 -15.03 5.30 -9.18
C VAL A 87 -15.60 6.60 -9.75
N LEU A 88 -15.31 6.91 -11.02
CA LEU A 88 -15.72 8.16 -11.67
C LEU A 88 -17.24 8.22 -11.94
N LYS A 89 -17.90 7.07 -11.91
CA LYS A 89 -19.36 6.91 -12.10
C LYS A 89 -20.13 7.06 -10.80
N LEU A 90 -19.46 7.03 -9.65
CA LEU A 90 -20.10 7.25 -8.36
C LEU A 90 -20.69 8.66 -8.32
N GLY A 91 -21.84 8.80 -7.67
CA GLY A 91 -22.51 10.07 -7.46
C GLY A 91 -22.53 10.44 -5.99
N VAL A 92 -22.39 11.73 -5.70
CA VAL A 92 -22.55 12.30 -4.35
C VAL A 92 -23.62 13.39 -4.41
N PRO A 93 -24.59 13.41 -3.48
CA PRO A 93 -25.59 14.45 -3.45
C PRO A 93 -24.97 15.82 -3.09
N ASN A 94 -25.35 16.86 -3.82
CA ASN A 94 -25.07 18.25 -3.46
C ASN A 94 -26.12 18.80 -2.48
N ALA A 95 -25.93 20.05 -2.03
CA ALA A 95 -26.86 20.76 -1.14
C ALA A 95 -28.29 20.89 -1.69
N SER A 96 -28.48 20.82 -3.02
CA SER A 96 -29.78 20.83 -3.69
C SER A 96 -30.39 19.43 -3.86
N GLY A 97 -29.69 18.36 -3.40
CA GLY A 97 -30.13 16.98 -3.52
C GLY A 97 -29.83 16.33 -4.89
N GLU A 98 -29.13 17.04 -5.77
CA GLU A 98 -28.74 16.53 -7.08
C GLU A 98 -27.50 15.65 -6.96
N MET A 99 -27.48 14.52 -7.67
CA MET A 99 -26.34 13.61 -7.68
C MET A 99 -25.28 14.12 -8.66
N VAL A 100 -24.12 14.49 -8.12
CA VAL A 100 -22.98 14.95 -8.92
C VAL A 100 -21.97 13.80 -9.05
N PRO A 101 -21.56 13.42 -10.28
CA PRO A 101 -20.63 12.32 -10.47
C PRO A 101 -19.20 12.72 -10.12
N PHE A 102 -18.41 11.78 -9.60
CA PHE A 102 -17.00 11.98 -9.22
C PHE A 102 -16.14 12.49 -10.37
N SER A 103 -16.42 12.08 -11.61
CA SER A 103 -15.78 12.60 -12.83
C SER A 103 -15.82 14.13 -12.97
N SER A 104 -16.75 14.82 -12.31
CA SER A 104 -16.87 16.28 -12.38
C SER A 104 -15.79 17.00 -11.57
N PHE A 105 -15.25 16.34 -10.53
CA PHE A 105 -14.37 16.96 -9.54
C PHE A 105 -13.15 16.09 -9.16
N THR A 106 -12.97 14.92 -9.78
CA THR A 106 -11.87 13.99 -9.49
C THR A 106 -11.16 13.55 -10.76
N GLN A 107 -9.83 13.47 -10.71
CA GLN A 107 -8.99 12.85 -11.73
C GLN A 107 -8.23 11.65 -11.13
N ILE A 108 -7.92 10.66 -11.97
CA ILE A 108 -7.16 9.46 -11.56
C ILE A 108 -5.77 9.57 -12.17
N ASP A 109 -4.75 9.51 -11.31
CA ASP A 109 -3.35 9.46 -11.71
C ASP A 109 -2.74 8.10 -11.32
N GLU A 110 -2.07 7.45 -12.25
CA GLU A 110 -1.30 6.24 -11.96
C GLU A 110 0.09 6.61 -11.43
N GLN A 111 0.45 6.08 -10.27
CA GLN A 111 1.75 6.30 -9.65
C GLN A 111 2.34 5.00 -9.10
N LEU A 112 3.67 4.95 -9.02
CA LEU A 112 4.37 3.86 -8.36
C LEU A 112 4.68 4.27 -6.92
N GLY A 113 4.26 3.43 -5.98
CA GLY A 113 4.44 3.66 -4.55
C GLY A 113 5.01 2.45 -3.81
N MET A 114 5.38 2.69 -2.55
CA MET A 114 5.71 1.61 -1.62
C MET A 114 4.41 0.99 -1.10
N ASP A 115 4.33 -0.34 -1.13
CA ASP A 115 3.22 -1.07 -0.50
C ASP A 115 3.31 -1.01 1.03
N GLN A 116 4.52 -1.12 1.55
CA GLN A 116 4.79 -1.02 2.99
C GLN A 116 5.99 -0.12 3.26
N ILE A 117 5.82 0.78 4.23
CA ILE A 117 6.91 1.61 4.76
C ILE A 117 7.41 0.96 6.03
N ASN A 118 8.51 0.21 5.92
CA ASN A 118 9.15 -0.41 7.06
C ASN A 118 10.04 0.60 7.79
N ARG A 119 9.99 0.58 9.12
CA ARG A 119 10.82 1.41 10.00
C ARG A 119 11.53 0.57 11.04
N TYR A 120 12.81 0.84 11.26
CA TYR A 120 13.60 0.28 12.36
C TYR A 120 14.35 1.41 13.06
N ASN A 121 14.24 1.49 14.39
CA ASN A 121 14.79 2.59 15.19
C ASN A 121 14.42 3.99 14.65
N MET A 122 13.18 4.15 14.19
CA MET A 122 12.62 5.39 13.58
C MET A 122 13.19 5.79 12.22
N TYR A 123 14.10 5.00 11.63
CA TYR A 123 14.58 5.22 10.27
C TYR A 123 13.79 4.38 9.29
N SER A 124 13.54 4.91 8.08
CA SER A 124 13.01 4.10 6.97
C SER A 124 14.03 3.02 6.61
N THR A 125 13.59 1.76 6.58
CA THR A 125 14.46 0.62 6.36
C THR A 125 13.91 -0.33 5.30
N ALA A 126 14.81 -1.06 4.66
CA ALA A 126 14.49 -2.20 3.82
C ALA A 126 15.01 -3.45 4.51
N SER A 127 14.13 -4.39 4.82
CA SER A 127 14.52 -5.65 5.46
C SER A 127 15.14 -6.58 4.43
N VAL A 128 16.30 -7.15 4.75
CA VAL A 128 16.98 -8.16 3.94
C VAL A 128 17.16 -9.41 4.81
N THR A 129 16.69 -10.54 4.31
CA THR A 129 16.88 -11.84 4.96
C THR A 129 17.92 -12.61 4.17
N CYS A 130 19.00 -13.00 4.84
CA CYS A 130 20.06 -13.81 4.26
C CYS A 130 20.12 -15.17 4.95
N ASN A 131 20.29 -16.25 4.18
CA ASN A 131 20.48 -17.59 4.72
C ASN A 131 21.93 -18.01 4.60
N ALA A 132 22.47 -18.63 5.65
CA ALA A 132 23.82 -19.17 5.63
C ALA A 132 23.92 -20.36 4.67
N ALA A 133 25.03 -20.45 3.93
CA ALA A 133 25.30 -21.59 3.07
C ALA A 133 25.57 -22.86 3.89
N PRO A 134 25.17 -24.04 3.39
CA PRO A 134 25.54 -25.31 4.01
C PRO A 134 27.06 -25.39 4.21
N GLY A 135 27.50 -25.73 5.43
CA GLY A 135 28.92 -25.79 5.78
C GLY A 135 29.55 -24.47 6.26
N SER A 136 28.81 -23.36 6.24
CA SER A 136 29.25 -22.08 6.82
C SER A 136 28.62 -21.83 8.19
N SER A 137 29.35 -21.14 9.06
CA SER A 137 28.80 -20.72 10.36
C SER A 137 27.90 -19.48 10.23
N SER A 138 26.98 -19.28 11.18
CA SER A 138 26.15 -18.07 11.23
C SER A 138 27.00 -16.79 11.36
N GLY A 139 28.08 -16.82 12.15
CA GLY A 139 28.98 -15.68 12.31
C GLY A 139 29.74 -15.33 11.02
N GLU A 140 30.09 -16.33 10.22
CA GLU A 140 30.72 -16.13 8.92
C GLU A 140 29.72 -15.57 7.89
N ALA A 141 28.49 -16.08 7.87
CA ALA A 141 27.42 -15.55 7.05
C ALA A 141 27.09 -14.08 7.40
N ILE A 142 27.05 -13.73 8.70
CA ILE A 142 26.84 -12.34 9.15
C ILE A 142 27.96 -11.43 8.64
N LYS A 143 29.23 -11.81 8.82
CA LYS A 143 30.37 -11.02 8.33
C LYS A 143 30.32 -10.80 6.83
N GLN A 144 29.97 -11.84 6.06
CA GLN A 144 29.87 -11.71 4.61
C GLN A 144 28.67 -10.86 4.19
N ALA A 145 27.52 -10.96 4.86
CA ALA A 145 26.38 -10.09 4.62
C ALA A 145 26.69 -8.62 4.93
N GLU A 146 27.40 -8.34 6.03
CA GLU A 146 27.88 -6.98 6.33
C GLU A 146 28.82 -6.45 5.25
N ASN A 147 29.74 -7.28 4.76
CA ASN A 147 30.66 -6.91 3.70
C ASN A 147 29.94 -6.64 2.38
N LEU A 148 28.96 -7.47 2.02
CA LEU A 148 28.08 -7.26 0.86
C LEU A 148 27.42 -5.88 0.94
N ILE A 149 26.79 -5.57 2.08
CA ILE A 149 26.09 -4.30 2.27
C ILE A 149 27.07 -3.12 2.21
N LYS A 150 28.20 -3.18 2.93
CA LYS A 150 29.21 -2.11 2.94
C LYS A 150 29.81 -1.84 1.56
N THR A 151 29.95 -2.89 0.74
CA THR A 151 30.54 -2.77 -0.61
C THR A 151 29.54 -2.18 -1.61
N GLN A 152 28.28 -2.63 -1.54
CA GLN A 152 27.26 -2.29 -2.54
C GLN A 152 26.45 -1.04 -2.19
N LEU A 153 26.25 -0.75 -0.91
CA LEU A 153 25.53 0.42 -0.44
C LEU A 153 26.53 1.45 0.08
N ALA A 154 26.53 2.65 -0.51
CA ALA A 154 27.34 3.77 -0.04
C ALA A 154 27.06 4.05 1.45
N GLY A 155 28.04 4.63 2.18
CA GLY A 155 28.04 4.83 3.64
C GLY A 155 26.90 5.66 4.25
N LYS A 156 25.85 5.99 3.48
CA LYS A 156 24.58 6.55 3.97
C LYS A 156 23.66 5.51 4.62
N TRP A 157 23.92 4.21 4.40
CA TRP A 157 23.11 3.13 4.96
C TRP A 157 23.81 2.46 6.14
N LYS A 158 23.06 2.22 7.22
CA LYS A 158 23.53 1.48 8.39
C LYS A 158 22.89 0.08 8.39
N VAL A 159 23.70 -0.91 8.75
CA VAL A 159 23.30 -2.32 8.93
C VAL A 159 22.92 -2.55 10.38
#